data_AF-A0A968F0M2-F1
#
_entry.id   AF-A0A968F0M2-F1
#
_cell.length_a   1.000
_cell.length_b   1.000
_cell.length_c   1.000
_cell.angle_alpha   90.00
_cell.angle_beta   90.00
_cell.angle_gamma   90.00
#
_symmetry.space_group_name_H-M   'P 1'
#
loop_
_entity.id
_entity.type
_entity.pdbx_description
1 polymer ?
#
loop_
_entity_poly.entity_id
_entity_poly.type
_entity_poly.pdbx_seq_one_letter_code
_entity_poly.pdbx_strand_id
1 'polypeptide(L)' 'MSETNNIRVLLVDDHPVIRDGYSRLLDNTSDIKVIGEAESGEEAYQMYLDLQPDVMVLDINMPGNGG' A
#
# COMPACT_ATOMS: atom_id res chain seq x y z
N MET A 1 22.55 11.80 -12.93
CA MET A 1 21.83 11.47 -11.68
C MET A 1 20.81 10.43 -12.07
N SER A 2 21.03 9.17 -11.70
CA SER A 2 20.10 8.10 -12.05
C SER A 2 18.81 8.35 -11.28
N GLU A 3 17.69 8.49 -11.98
CA GLU A 3 16.37 8.43 -11.34
C GLU A 3 16.27 7.08 -10.64
N THR A 4 16.38 7.06 -9.31
CA THR A 4 15.89 5.92 -8.53
C THR A 4 14.38 5.92 -8.72
N ASN A 5 13.93 5.07 -9.64
CA ASN A 5 12.51 4.86 -9.89
C ASN A 5 11.93 4.15 -8.67
N ASN A 6 11.54 4.93 -7.66
CA ASN A 6 11.02 4.39 -6.41
C ASN A 6 9.68 3.71 -6.69
N ILE A 7 9.61 2.40 -6.49
CA ILE A 7 8.41 1.59 -6.60
C ILE A 7 7.41 2.11 -5.57
N ARG A 8 6.27 2.61 -6.04
CA ARG A 8 5.23 3.22 -5.23
C ARG A 8 4.21 2.17 -4.82
N VAL A 9 4.12 1.92 -3.52
CA VAL A 9 3.29 0.86 -2.96
C VAL A 9 2.09 1.43 -2.22
N LEU A 10 0.90 0.90 -2.50
CA LEU A 10 -0.31 1.09 -1.70
C LEU A 10 -0.55 -0.16 -0.84
N LEU A 11 -0.64 0.00 0.47
CA LEU A 11 -0.95 -1.09 1.40
C LEU A 11 -2.44 -1.08 1.74
N VAL A 12 -3.08 -2.24 1.69
CA VAL A 12 -4.51 -2.38 1.96
C VAL A 12 -4.74 -3.59 2.86
N ASP A 13 -5.11 -3.33 4.11
CA ASP A 13 -5.31 -4.34 5.14
C ASP A 13 -6.17 -3.73 6.24
N ASP A 14 -7.12 -4.46 6.83
CA ASP A 14 -8.00 -3.95 7.90
C ASP A 14 -7.34 -3.97 9.29
N HIS A 15 -6.12 -4.51 9.41
CA HIS A 15 -5.34 -4.59 10.65
C HIS A 15 -4.21 -3.53 10.69
N PRO A 16 -4.32 -2.48 11.51
CA PRO A 16 -3.31 -1.41 11.60
C PRO A 16 -1.91 -1.91 11.96
N VAL A 17 -1.81 -2.97 12.77
CA VAL A 17 -0.51 -3.56 13.18
C VAL A 17 0.23 -4.16 11.99
N ILE A 18 -0.50 -4.76 11.05
CA ILE A 18 0.08 -5.36 9.84
C ILE A 18 0.59 -4.26 8.91
N ARG A 19 -0.19 -3.19 8.72
CA ARG A 19 0.21 -2.02 7.92
C ARG A 19 1.47 -1.34 8.47
N ASP A 20 1.54 -1.06 9.77
CA ASP A 20 2.74 -0.49 10.41
C ASP A 20 3.95 -1.41 10.26
N GLY A 21 3.74 -2.73 10.38
CA GLY A 21 4.77 -3.74 10.14
C GLY A 21 5.33 -3.67 8.72
N TYR A 22 4.47 -3.69 7.70
CA TYR A 22 4.88 -3.59 6.31
C TYR A 22 5.52 -2.24 5.97
N SER A 23 4.94 -1.14 6.42
CA SER A 23 5.46 0.20 6.20
C SER A 23 6.90 0.33 6.69
N ARG A 24 7.19 -0.12 7.91
CA ARG A 24 8.56 -0.16 8.46
C ARG A 24 9.50 -1.11 7.73
N LEU A 25 9.01 -2.26 7.30
CA LEU A 25 9.83 -3.22 6.53
C LEU A 25 10.22 -2.64 5.18
N LEU A 26 9.28 -1.98 4.49
CA LEU A 26 9.48 -1.42 3.16
C LEU A 26 10.31 -0.12 3.21
N ASP A 27 10.15 0.71 4.23
CA ASP A 27 10.93 1.94 4.45
C ASP A 27 12.44 1.69 4.57
N ASN A 28 12.85 0.47 4.95
CA ASN A 28 14.27 0.08 4.99
C ASN A 28 14.85 -0.23 3.60
N THR A 29 14.04 -0.16 2.53
CA THR A 29 14.45 -0.47 1.16
C THR A 29 14.49 0.81 0.34
N SER A 30 15.66 1.20 -0.18
CA SER A 30 15.88 2.53 -0.77
C SER A 30 15.16 2.81 -2.09
N ASP A 31 14.57 1.78 -2.71
CA ASP A 31 13.85 1.81 -3.98
C ASP A 31 12.34 1.57 -3.81
N ILE A 32 11.82 1.43 -2.59
CA ILE A 32 10.40 1.25 -2.32
C ILE A 32 9.88 2.40 -1.47
N LYS A 33 8.69 2.89 -1.79
CA LYS A 33 8.00 3.90 -0.99
C LYS A 33 6.54 3.54 -0.82
N VAL A 34 6.08 3.45 0.43
CA VAL A 34 4.65 3.40 0.73
C VAL A 34 4.07 4.80 0.49
N ILE A 35 3.10 4.88 -0.42
CA ILE A 35 2.47 6.14 -0.83
C ILE A 35 1.06 6.30 -0.26
N GLY A 36 0.52 5.26 0.36
CA GLY A 36 -0.79 5.25 0.96
C GLY A 36 -1.05 3.95 1.71
N GLU A 37 -2.01 4.02 2.63
CA GLU A 37 -2.53 2.90 3.39
C GLU A 37 -4.06 3.02 3.40
N ALA A 38 -4.75 1.91 3.17
CA ALA A 38 -6.21 1.82 3.24
C ALA A 38 -6.64 0.68 4.18
N GLU A 39 -7.78 0.84 4.83
CA GLU A 39 -8.37 -0.16 5.73
C GLU A 39 -9.62 -0.85 5.15
N SER A 40 -10.03 -0.44 3.94
CA SER A 40 -11.18 -1.02 3.23
C SER A 40 -10.95 -1.02 1.72
N GLY A 41 -11.69 -1.88 1.01
CA GLY A 41 -11.65 -1.94 -0.46
C GLY A 41 -12.14 -0.64 -1.12
N GLU A 42 -13.16 0.01 -0.56
CA GLU A 42 -13.67 1.29 -1.07
C GLU A 42 -12.62 2.41 -0.96
N GLU A 43 -11.94 2.52 0.18
CA GLU A 43 -10.84 3.46 0.36
C GLU A 43 -9.67 3.14 -0.57
N ALA A 44 -9.29 1.86 -0.67
CA ALA A 44 -8.24 1.41 -1.56
C ALA A 44 -8.53 1.76 -3.03
N TYR A 45 -9.78 1.62 -3.47
CA TYR A 45 -10.19 1.97 -4.83
C TYR A 45 -10.05 3.47 -5.10
N GLN A 46 -10.49 4.33 -4.18
CA GLN A 46 -10.32 5.79 -4.33
C GLN A 46 -8.83 6.16 -4.35
N MET A 47 -8.05 5.62 -3.42
CA MET A 47 -6.61 5.87 -3.34
C MET A 47 -5.86 5.35 -4.56
N TYR A 48 -6.27 4.22 -5.14
CA TYR A 48 -5.68 3.72 -6.37
C TYR A 48 -5.86 4.70 -7.53
N LEU A 49 -7.07 5.27 -7.68
CA LEU A 49 -7.36 6.26 -8.72
C LEU A 49 -6.55 7.55 -8.53
N ASP A 50 -6.45 8.02 -7.28
CA ASP A 50 -5.77 9.28 -6.96
C ASP A 50 -4.25 9.16 -6.99
N LEU A 51 -3.71 8.06 -6.47
CA LEU A 51 -2.28 7.88 -6.29
C LEU A 51 -1.64 7.17 -7.48
N GLN A 52 -2.36 6.32 -8.22
CA GLN A 52 -1.80 5.46 -9.28
C GLN A 52 -0.51 4.74 -8.81
N PRO A 53 -0.62 3.84 -7.81
CA PRO A 53 0.52 3.07 -7.33
C PRO A 53 1.05 2.11 -8.40
N ASP A 54 2.34 1.78 -8.33
CA ASP A 54 2.96 0.77 -9.19
C ASP A 54 2.57 -0.64 -8.74
N VAL A 55 2.44 -0.83 -7.42
CA VAL A 55 2.11 -2.10 -6.78
C VAL A 55 1.11 -1.86 -5.66
N MET A 56 0.16 -2.77 -5.51
CA MET A 56 -0.78 -2.79 -4.38
C MET A 56 -0.60 -4.10 -3.61
N VAL A 57 -0.46 -4.00 -2.30
CA VAL A 57 -0.46 -5.15 -1.38
C VAL A 57 -1.82 -5.17 -0.71
N LEU A 58 -2.54 -6.27 -0.89
CA LEU A 58 -3.96 -6.36 -0.57
C LEU A 58 -4.22 -7.59 0.30
N ASP A 59 -4.81 -7.38 1.47
CA ASP A 59 -5.33 -8.49 2.27
C ASP A 59 -6.63 -9.03 1.68
N ILE A 60 -6.62 -10.32 1.39
CA ILE A 60 -7.77 -11.06 0.84
C ILE A 60 -8.80 -11.43 1.89
N ASN A 61 -8.47 -11.31 3.19
CA ASN A 61 -9.34 -11.70 4.29
C ASN A 61 -10.14 -10.54 4.88
N MET A 62 -10.02 -9.33 4.31
CA MET A 62 -10.78 -8.17 4.77
C MET A 62 -12.31 -8.41 4.66
N PRO A 63 -13.09 -8.08 5.71
CA PRO A 63 -14.54 -8.22 5.70
C PRO A 63 -15.20 -7.22 4.74
N GLY A 64 -16.25 -7.66 4.01
CA GLY A 64 -16.99 -6.84 3.03
C GLY A 64 -16.92 -7.41 1.61
N ASN A 65 -17.09 -6.57 0.58
CA ASN A 65 -16.66 -6.88 -0.80
C ASN A 65 -15.12 -6.83 -0.87
N GLY A 66 -14.46 -7.57 0.02
CA GLY A 66 -13.06 -7.42 0.39
C GLY A 66 -12.08 -7.67 -0.75
N GLY A 67 -10.86 -7.18 -0.52
CA GLY A 67 -9.72 -7.34 -1.43
C GLY A 67 -9.88 -6.61 -2.75
#